data_AF-A0A931ZUZ4-F1
#
_entry.id   AF-A0A931ZUZ4-F1
#
_cell.length_a   1.000
_cell.length_b   1.000
_cell.length_c   1.000
_cell.angle_alpha   90.00
_cell.angle_beta   90.00
_cell.angle_gamma   90.00
#
_symmetry.space_group_name_H-M   'P 1'
#
loop_
_entity.id
_entity.type
_entity.pdbx_description
1 polymer ?
#
loop_
_entity_poly.entity_id
_entity_poly.type
_entity_poly.pdbx_seq_one_letter_code
_entity_poly.pdbx_strand_id
1 'polypeptide(L)'
;MNHWGKRTLAYPIKRREVGYYVVVQFETLAQQLAEFERLIKLDESVIRHLVVIDEGATPAVVRPAPEEEPENEVAVPPEEAEE
;
A
#
# COMPACT_ATOMS: atom_id res chain seq x y z
N MET A 1 8.53 -7.63 -8.44
CA MET A 1 8.68 -6.73 -7.27
C MET A 1 7.88 -5.47 -7.55
N ASN A 2 6.89 -5.16 -6.70
CA ASN A 2 5.99 -4.03 -6.89
C ASN A 2 6.27 -2.97 -5.81
N HIS A 3 6.53 -1.75 -6.23
CA HIS A 3 6.79 -0.62 -5.35
C HIS A 3 5.55 0.25 -5.28
N TRP A 4 4.91 0.33 -4.11
CA TRP A 4 3.77 1.23 -3.89
C TRP A 4 4.20 2.64 -3.49
N GLY A 5 5.51 2.85 -3.32
CA GLY A 5 6.04 4.15 -3.00
C GLY A 5 5.83 4.53 -1.54
N LYS A 6 5.87 5.85 -1.30
CA LYS A 6 5.69 6.47 0.01
C LYS A 6 4.19 6.67 0.26
N ARG A 7 3.66 6.16 1.38
CA ARG A 7 2.26 6.31 1.79
C ARG A 7 2.15 6.69 3.26
N THR A 8 1.18 7.55 3.57
CA THR A 8 0.85 7.92 4.94
C THR A 8 0.19 6.74 5.66
N LEU A 9 0.62 6.48 6.89
CA LEU A 9 0.08 5.42 7.73
C LEU A 9 -1.22 5.91 8.39
N ALA A 10 -2.19 5.02 8.56
CA ALA A 10 -3.45 5.34 9.26
C ALA A 10 -3.23 5.74 10.74
N TYR A 11 -2.12 5.27 11.33
CA TYR A 11 -1.69 5.62 12.67
C TYR A 11 -0.16 5.53 12.75
N PRO A 12 0.48 6.28 13.67
CA PRO A 12 1.92 6.28 13.79
C PRO A 12 2.43 4.93 14.31
N ILE A 13 3.46 4.38 13.65
CA ILE A 13 4.13 3.15 14.04
C ILE A 13 5.59 3.49 14.36
N LYS A 14 6.07 3.12 15.55
CA LYS A 14 7.42 3.48 16.02
C LYS A 14 7.73 4.99 15.82
N ARG A 15 6.74 5.85 16.07
CA ARG A 15 6.81 7.33 15.86
C ARG A 15 7.02 7.77 14.42
N ARG A 16 6.73 6.92 13.43
CA ARG A 16 6.71 7.31 12.01
C ARG A 16 5.27 7.40 11.52
N GLU A 17 4.97 8.46 10.78
CA GLU A 17 3.64 8.72 10.18
C GLU A 17 3.58 8.31 8.71
N VAL A 18 4.74 8.10 8.09
CA VAL A 18 4.86 7.78 6.67
C VAL A 18 5.76 6.56 6.49
N GLY A 19 5.37 5.64 5.61
CA GLY A 19 6.11 4.42 5.29
C GLY A 19 6.33 4.25 3.79
N TYR A 20 7.35 3.49 3.42
CA TYR A 20 7.57 3.05 2.04
C TYR A 20 7.15 1.59 1.92
N TYR A 21 6.27 1.28 0.97
CA TYR A 21 5.67 -0.04 0.81
C TYR A 21 6.25 -0.76 -0.41
N VAL A 22 6.68 -2.00 -0.19
CA VAL A 22 7.19 -2.89 -1.24
C VAL A 22 6.54 -4.25 -1.07
N VAL A 23 5.98 -4.76 -2.17
CA VAL A 23 5.39 -6.10 -2.23
C VAL A 23 6.23 -6.95 -3.17
N VAL A 24 6.70 -8.09 -2.68
CA VAL A 24 7.53 -9.03 -3.44
C VAL A 24 6.88 -10.39 -3.40
N GLN A 25 6.77 -11.01 -4.56
CA GLN A 25 6.48 -12.44 -4.69
C GLN A 25 7.80 -13.11 -5.05
N PHE A 26 8.13 -14.15 -4.30
CA PHE A 26 9.34 -14.93 -4.51
C PHE A 26 9.07 -16.37 -4.09
N GLU A 27 9.82 -17.29 -4.67
CA GLU A 27 9.79 -18.71 -4.32
C GLU A 27 11.03 -19.03 -3.49
N THR A 28 10.86 -19.84 -2.45
CA THR A 28 11.96 -20.26 -1.57
C THR A 28 11.67 -21.61 -0.94
N LEU A 29 12.71 -22.24 -0.42
CA LEU A 29 12.57 -23.45 0.41
C LEU A 29 12.03 -23.06 1.79
N ALA A 30 11.10 -23.85 2.33
CA ALA A 30 10.51 -23.61 3.65
C ALA A 30 11.55 -23.47 4.78
N GLN A 31 12.68 -24.18 4.66
CA GLN A 31 13.77 -24.12 5.65
C GLN A 31 14.48 -22.76 5.68
N GLN A 32 14.49 -22.02 4.58
CA GLN A 32 15.15 -20.71 4.49
C GLN A 32 14.24 -19.56 4.96
N LEU A 33 12.93 -19.80 5.10
CA LEU A 33 11.97 -18.79 5.50
C LEU A 33 12.25 -18.26 6.91
N ALA A 34 12.63 -19.14 7.84
CA ALA A 34 12.93 -18.74 9.22
C ALA A 34 14.16 -17.80 9.31
N GLU A 35 15.19 -18.05 8.51
CA GLU A 35 16.36 -17.18 8.43
C GLU A 35 16.01 -15.83 7.79
N PHE A 36 15.16 -15.84 6.76
CA PHE A 36 14.69 -14.62 6.12
C PHE A 36 13.92 -13.71 7.08
N GLU A 37 12.98 -14.27 7.85
CA GLU A 37 12.27 -13.50 8.88
C GLU A 37 13.22 -12.93 9.93
N ARG A 38 14.25 -13.69 10.32
CA ARG A 38 15.25 -13.24 11.30
C ARG A 38 16.03 -12.04 10.76
N LEU A 39 16.46 -12.08 9.49
CA LEU A 39 17.17 -10.98 8.84
C LEU A 39 16.32 -9.72 8.76
N ILE A 40 15.04 -9.85 8.39
CA ILE A 40 14.11 -8.70 8.35
C ILE A 40 13.90 -8.11 9.74
N LYS A 41 13.76 -8.95 10.77
CA LYS A 41 13.58 -8.47 12.15
C LYS A 41 14.81 -7.72 12.68
N LEU A 42 16.00 -8.07 12.20
CA LEU A 42 17.25 -7.42 12.57
C LEU A 42 17.40 -6.03 11.92
N ASP A 43 16.77 -5.83 10.77
CA ASP A 43 16.79 -4.56 10.07
C ASP A 43 15.83 -3.55 10.72
N GLU A 44 16.41 -2.57 11.42
CA GLU A 44 15.65 -1.51 12.08
C GLU A 44 14.91 -0.57 11.12
N SER A 45 15.28 -0.56 9.84
CA SER A 45 14.60 0.24 8.82
C SER A 45 13.20 -0.31 8.50
N VAL A 46 12.98 -1.62 8.70
CA VAL A 46 11.71 -2.29 8.48
C VAL A 46 10.83 -2.15 9.73
N ILE A 47 9.83 -1.28 9.64
CA ILE A 47 8.91 -1.02 10.76
C ILE A 47 7.83 -2.09 10.92
N ARG A 48 7.45 -2.78 9.83
CA ARG A 48 6.44 -3.84 9.78
C ARG A 48 6.70 -4.71 8.55
N HIS A 49 6.55 -6.02 8.70
CA HIS A 49 6.56 -6.99 7.61
C HIS A 49 5.37 -7.94 7.76
N LEU A 50 4.92 -8.50 6.65
CA LEU A 50 3.91 -9.55 6.59
C LEU A 50 4.37 -10.55 5.54
N VAL A 51 4.50 -11.81 5.92
CA VAL A 51 4.77 -12.91 5.00
C VAL A 51 3.52 -13.76 4.91
N VAL A 52 3.12 -14.09 3.68
CA VAL A 52 1.94 -14.90 3.38
C VAL A 52 2.38 -16.04 2.48
N ILE A 53 1.91 -17.25 2.75
CA ILE A 53 2.10 -18.40 1.86
C ILE A 53 1.07 -18.27 0.75
N ASP A 54 1.54 -18.16 -0.48
CA ASP A 54 0.66 -18.14 -1.65
C ASP A 54 0.32 -19.57 -2.05
N GLU A 55 -0.94 -19.97 -1.88
CA GLU A 55 -1.45 -21.30 -2.27
C GLU A 55 -1.98 -21.32 -3.72
N GLY A 56 -1.60 -20.35 -4.57
CA GLY A 56 -1.96 -20.31 -5.99
C GLY A 56 -3.13 -19.38 -6.34
N ALA A 57 -3.48 -18.42 -5.48
CA ALA A 57 -4.43 -17.38 -5.81
C ALA A 57 -3.67 -16.14 -6.30
N THR A 58 -3.66 -15.93 -7.63
CA THR A 58 -3.15 -14.72 -8.29
C THR A 58 -3.42 -13.49 -7.44
N PRO A 59 -2.38 -12.78 -6.96
CA PRO A 59 -2.61 -11.66 -6.07
C PRO A 59 -3.37 -10.59 -6.84
N ALA A 60 -4.60 -10.33 -6.39
CA ALA A 60 -5.36 -9.17 -6.81
C ALA A 60 -4.45 -7.96 -6.56
N VAL A 61 -3.94 -7.39 -7.66
CA VAL A 61 -3.29 -6.08 -7.64
C VAL A 61 -4.28 -5.16 -6.96
N VAL A 62 -3.98 -4.78 -5.71
CA VAL A 62 -4.68 -3.69 -5.03
C VAL A 62 -4.33 -2.45 -5.83
N ARG A 63 -5.11 -2.20 -6.90
CA ARG A 63 -5.27 -0.86 -7.44
C ARG A 63 -5.64 -0.01 -6.23
N PRO A 64 -4.88 1.05 -5.88
CA PRO A 64 -5.43 2.02 -4.96
C PRO A 64 -6.81 2.39 -5.49
N ALA A 65 -7.81 2.38 -4.60
CA ALA A 65 -9.16 2.84 -4.88
C ALA A 65 -9.07 4.19 -5.63
N PRO A 66 -9.98 4.45 -6.58
CA PRO A 66 -9.97 5.70 -7.34
C PRO A 66 -9.95 6.86 -6.34
N GLU A 67 -9.05 7.81 -6.56
CA GLU A 67 -9.09 9.11 -5.90
C GLU A 67 -10.51 9.65 -6.08
N GLU A 68 -11.28 9.68 -4.99
CA GLU A 68 -12.47 10.52 -4.90
C GLU A 68 -11.98 11.97 -4.99
N GLU A 69 -12.17 12.58 -6.15
CA GLU A 69 -12.10 14.03 -6.30
C GLU A 69 -13.25 14.63 -5.48
N PRO A 70 -13.00 15.45 -4.44
CA PRO A 70 -14.06 16.23 -3.84
C PRO A 70 -14.32 17.43 -4.76
N GLU A 71 -15.18 17.24 -5.75
CA GLU A 71 -15.74 18.36 -6.51
C GLU A 71 -16.76 19.06 -5.62
N ASN A 72 -16.21 20.02 -4.88
CA ASN A 72 -16.86 21.02 -4.08
C ASN A 72 -18.03 21.65 -4.86
N GLU A 73 -19.19 21.64 -4.24
CA GLU A 73 -20.41 22.33 -4.67
C GLU A 73 -20.10 23.82 -4.89
N VAL A 74 -20.06 24.25 -6.15
CA VAL A 74 -20.25 25.66 -6.50
C VAL A 74 -21.52 25.74 -7.32
N ALA A 75 -22.57 26.17 -6.63
CA ALA A 75 -23.81 26.62 -7.21
C ALA A 75 -23.57 27.67 -8.30
N VAL A 76 -24.08 27.41 -9.50
CA VAL A 76 -24.45 28.45 -10.46
C VAL A 76 -25.98 28.40 -10.61
N PRO A 77 -26.71 29.43 -10.13
CA PRO A 77 -28.15 29.54 -10.38
C PRO A 77 -28.43 29.84 -11.88
N PRO A 78 -29.68 29.65 -12.34
CA PRO A 78 -30.02 29.56 -13.76
C PRO A 78 -30.31 30.95 -14.36
N GLU A 79 -29.81 31.23 -15.56
CA GLU A 79 -30.27 32.34 -16.40
C GLU A 79 -29.91 31.99 -17.86
N GLU A 80 -30.86 31.49 -18.66
CA GLU A 80 -31.77 32.21 -19.56
C GLU A 80 -31.12 32.75 -20.86
N ALA A 81 -31.86 32.56 -21.96
CA ALA A 81 -31.87 33.26 -23.24
C ALA A 81 -30.84 32.93 -24.35
N GLU A 82 -31.43 32.54 -25.51
CA GLU A 82 -31.03 32.78 -26.93
C GLU A 82 -29.62 32.34 -27.40
N GLU A 83 -29.41 31.73 -28.57
CA GLU A 83 -30.08 31.78 -29.89
C GLU A 83 -29.77 30.47 -30.67
#